data_AF-A0A838HT52-F1
#
_entry.id   AF-A0A838HT52-F1
#
_cell.length_a   1.000
_cell.length_b   1.000
_cell.length_c   1.000
_cell.angle_alpha   90.00
_cell.angle_beta   90.00
_cell.angle_gamma   90.00
#
_symmetry.space_group_name_H-M   'P 1'
#
loop_
_entity.id
_entity.type
_entity.pdbx_description
1 polymer ?
#
loop_
_entity_poly.entity_id
_entity_poly.type
_entity_poly.pdbx_seq_one_letter_code
_entity_poly.pdbx_strand_id
1 'polypeptide(L)'
;MGNWHQRPPALSCQESDRVAHDRCLAVFRIVRSVRLLDLTGDWPTRAGARQATASGPRARAQAWACAIYDAYPAVEGLWYPSSMHGGHPALVLFERAEAAVPNDAEVDVPLSHPGLLPDLVRAADSLGYLIR
;
A
#
# COMPACT_ATOMS: atom_id res chain seq x y z
N MET A 1 -23.22 -35.66 14.48
CA MET A 1 -22.65 -35.88 13.13
C MET A 1 -23.06 -34.72 12.24
N GLY A 2 -22.26 -33.65 12.21
CA GLY A 2 -22.54 -32.44 11.41
C GLY A 2 -21.79 -32.51 10.09
N ASN A 3 -22.51 -32.37 8.98
CA ASN A 3 -22.00 -32.54 7.63
C ASN A 3 -21.43 -31.21 7.12
N TRP A 4 -20.12 -31.16 6.84
CA TRP A 4 -19.38 -29.99 6.36
C TRP A 4 -19.41 -29.94 4.83
N HIS A 5 -20.48 -29.37 4.27
CA HIS A 5 -20.46 -28.86 2.90
C HIS A 5 -20.47 -27.33 2.96
N GLN A 6 -19.29 -26.74 3.15
CA GLN A 6 -19.08 -25.30 2.99
C GLN A 6 -19.07 -24.96 1.50
N ARG A 7 -20.08 -24.18 1.08
CA ARG A 7 -20.07 -23.41 -0.16
C ARG A 7 -18.92 -22.38 -0.06
N PRO A 8 -18.18 -22.09 -1.15
CA PRO A 8 -17.21 -20.99 -1.11
C PRO A 8 -17.94 -19.67 -0.78
N PRO A 9 -17.35 -18.78 0.04
CA PRO A 9 -17.94 -17.48 0.30
C PRO A 9 -18.07 -16.73 -1.02
N ALA A 10 -19.27 -16.23 -1.32
CA ALA A 10 -19.49 -15.30 -2.41
C ALA A 10 -18.55 -14.11 -2.21
N LEU A 11 -17.65 -13.89 -3.17
CA LEU A 11 -16.86 -12.67 -3.25
C LEU A 11 -17.84 -11.51 -3.25
N SER A 12 -17.86 -10.71 -2.18
CA SER A 12 -18.59 -9.46 -2.20
C SER A 12 -17.92 -8.57 -3.24
N CYS A 13 -18.58 -8.32 -4.37
CA CYS A 13 -18.13 -7.33 -5.34
C CYS A 13 -18.01 -5.99 -4.60
N GLN A 14 -16.78 -5.53 -4.36
CA GLN A 14 -16.56 -4.17 -3.87
C GLN A 14 -16.61 -3.23 -5.07
N GLU A 15 -17.42 -2.19 -4.94
CA GLU A 15 -17.64 -1.20 -5.99
C GLU A 15 -16.59 -0.09 -5.86
N SER A 16 -15.96 0.26 -6.98
CA SER A 16 -15.01 1.37 -7.06
C SER A 16 -15.68 2.56 -7.75
N ASP A 17 -16.14 3.53 -6.97
CA ASP A 17 -16.79 4.74 -7.47
C ASP A 17 -15.74 5.72 -8.07
N ARG A 18 -15.86 5.98 -9.37
CA ARG A 18 -15.00 6.92 -10.12
C ARG A 18 -15.50 8.37 -10.09
N VAL A 19 -16.75 8.59 -9.68
CA VAL A 19 -17.45 9.88 -9.78
C VAL A 19 -17.22 10.75 -8.54
N ALA A 20 -16.53 10.24 -7.53
CA ALA A 20 -16.02 11.06 -6.42
C ALA A 20 -15.04 12.12 -6.96
N HIS A 21 -15.55 13.34 -7.15
CA HIS A 21 -14.90 14.50 -7.78
C HIS A 21 -13.56 14.92 -7.12
N ASP A 22 -13.23 14.36 -5.95
CA ASP A 22 -12.08 14.76 -5.13
C ASP A 22 -10.91 13.75 -5.16
N ARG A 23 -10.93 12.74 -6.03
CA ARG A 23 -9.84 11.74 -6.11
C ARG A 23 -8.97 11.94 -7.35
N CYS A 24 -7.67 12.10 -7.14
CA CYS A 24 -6.65 12.20 -8.18
C CYS A 24 -5.66 11.03 -8.13
N LEU A 25 -5.07 10.70 -9.27
CA LEU A 25 -3.87 9.88 -9.35
C LEU A 25 -2.65 10.81 -9.39
N ALA A 26 -1.81 10.69 -8.37
CA ALA A 26 -0.52 11.36 -8.31
C ALA A 26 0.62 10.35 -8.51
N VAL A 27 1.56 10.65 -9.41
CA VAL A 27 2.77 9.85 -9.65
C VAL A 27 4.00 10.69 -9.39
N PHE A 28 4.88 10.20 -8.53
CA PHE A 28 6.13 10.86 -8.18
C PHE A 28 7.32 10.03 -8.67
N ARG A 29 8.29 10.71 -9.27
CA ARG A 29 9.61 10.15 -9.54
C ARG A 29 10.60 10.70 -8.54
N ILE A 30 11.16 9.82 -7.74
CA ILE A 30 12.14 10.19 -6.72
C ILE A 30 13.44 10.67 -7.40
N VAL A 31 14.00 11.78 -6.91
CA VAL A 31 15.16 12.46 -7.54
C VAL A 31 16.52 11.91 -7.10
N ARG A 32 16.53 11.02 -6.08
CA ARG A 32 17.73 10.33 -5.59
C ARG A 32 17.36 8.98 -4.96
N SER A 33 18.36 8.14 -4.69
CA SER A 33 18.13 6.93 -3.91
C SER A 33 17.69 7.25 -2.47
N VAL A 34 16.79 6.43 -1.94
CA VAL A 34 16.25 6.51 -0.56
C VAL A 34 16.57 5.22 0.17
N ARG A 35 17.03 5.32 1.43
CA ARG A 35 17.34 4.16 2.27
C ARG A 35 16.08 3.64 2.94
N LEU A 36 15.60 2.51 2.46
CA LEU A 36 14.42 1.83 3.01
C LEU A 36 14.83 0.62 3.84
N LEU A 37 14.16 0.41 4.97
CA LEU A 37 14.24 -0.84 5.69
C LEU A 37 13.32 -1.88 5.04
N ASP A 38 13.89 -3.00 4.63
CA ASP A 38 13.14 -4.10 4.03
C ASP A 38 12.43 -4.94 5.10
N LEU A 39 11.10 -4.83 5.13
CA LEU A 39 10.18 -5.61 5.96
C LEU A 39 9.49 -6.74 5.18
N THR A 40 9.84 -6.93 3.90
CA THR A 40 9.32 -8.05 3.08
C THR A 40 10.16 -9.32 3.24
N GLY A 41 11.43 -9.19 3.64
CA GLY A 41 12.31 -10.31 3.96
C GLY A 41 12.25 -10.76 5.44
N ASP A 42 13.34 -11.35 5.92
CA ASP A 42 13.43 -11.98 7.25
C ASP A 42 13.69 -11.01 8.41
N TRP A 43 13.96 -9.73 8.12
CA TRP A 43 14.25 -8.74 9.16
C TRP A 43 13.18 -8.67 10.25
N PRO A 44 11.87 -8.63 9.94
CA PRO A 44 10.82 -8.58 10.96
C PRO A 44 10.92 -9.76 11.93
N THR A 45 11.17 -10.97 11.43
CA THR A 45 11.33 -12.17 12.26
C THR A 45 12.50 -12.03 13.23
N ARG A 46 13.66 -11.52 12.74
CA ARG A 46 14.83 -11.26 13.59
C ARG A 46 14.60 -10.16 14.62
N ALA A 47 13.79 -9.15 14.28
CA ALA A 47 13.38 -8.09 15.18
C ALA A 47 12.29 -8.52 16.18
N GLY A 48 11.89 -9.80 16.20
CA GLY A 48 10.86 -10.33 17.10
C GLY A 48 9.42 -9.98 16.68
N ALA A 49 9.21 -9.49 15.46
CA ALA A 49 7.88 -9.30 14.90
C ALA A 49 7.22 -10.65 14.58
N ARG A 50 5.90 -10.73 14.74
CA ARG A 50 5.07 -11.84 14.26
C ARG A 50 4.27 -11.38 13.05
N GLN A 51 3.89 -12.29 12.15
CA GLN A 51 3.11 -12.01 10.92
C GLN A 51 1.88 -11.11 11.16
N ALA A 52 1.21 -11.22 12.31
CA ALA A 52 0.08 -10.38 12.72
C ALA A 52 0.42 -8.87 12.87
N THR A 53 1.68 -8.47 12.75
CA THR A 53 2.10 -7.07 12.79
C THR A 53 1.88 -6.36 11.44
N ALA A 54 2.00 -7.05 10.31
CA ALA A 54 1.84 -6.47 8.97
C ALA A 54 0.37 -6.36 8.53
N SER A 55 -0.48 -7.26 9.01
CA SER A 55 -1.94 -7.31 8.73
C SER A 55 -2.81 -6.94 9.94
N GLY A 56 -2.19 -6.54 11.05
CA GLY A 56 -2.87 -6.22 12.31
C GLY A 56 -3.50 -4.82 12.34
N PRO A 57 -4.06 -4.42 13.50
CA PRO A 57 -4.68 -3.11 13.67
C PRO A 57 -3.72 -1.96 13.33
N ARG A 58 -4.24 -0.90 12.70
CA ARG A 58 -3.47 0.31 12.30
C ARG A 58 -2.57 0.84 13.42
N ALA A 59 -3.06 0.86 14.65
CA ALA A 59 -2.29 1.34 15.81
C ALA A 59 -0.99 0.53 16.05
N ARG A 60 -1.02 -0.77 15.78
CA ARG A 60 0.16 -1.64 15.92
C ARG A 60 1.18 -1.37 14.82
N ALA A 61 0.74 -1.19 13.58
CA ALA A 61 1.62 -0.81 12.47
C ALA A 61 2.28 0.55 12.72
N GLN A 62 1.53 1.53 13.24
CA GLN A 62 2.07 2.84 13.62
C GLN A 62 3.12 2.74 14.73
N ALA A 63 2.85 1.98 15.80
CA ALA A 63 3.80 1.80 16.89
C ALA A 63 5.13 1.18 16.40
N TRP A 64 5.06 0.23 15.47
CA TRP A 64 6.25 -0.34 14.84
C TRP A 64 6.99 0.67 13.97
N ALA A 65 6.28 1.45 13.15
CA ALA A 65 6.89 2.49 12.34
C ALA A 65 7.63 3.53 13.20
N CYS A 66 7.03 3.99 14.31
CA CYS A 66 7.69 4.90 15.24
C CYS A 66 8.92 4.27 15.90
N ALA A 67 8.81 3.03 16.39
CA ALA A 67 9.95 2.35 17.01
C ALA A 67 11.13 2.15 16.03
N ILE A 68 10.85 1.83 14.76
CA ILE A 68 11.87 1.73 13.72
C ILE A 68 12.46 3.11 13.42
N TYR A 69 11.62 4.14 13.31
CA TYR A 69 12.05 5.51 13.07
C TYR A 69 13.05 5.98 14.14
N ASP A 70 12.77 5.71 15.41
CA ASP A 70 13.63 6.07 16.54
C ASP A 70 14.93 5.23 16.59
N ALA A 71 14.82 3.91 16.37
CA ALA A 71 15.96 2.99 16.47
C ALA A 71 16.95 3.11 15.30
N TYR A 72 16.50 3.56 14.12
CA TYR A 72 17.31 3.62 12.91
C TYR A 72 17.31 5.03 12.28
N PRO A 73 18.13 5.97 12.79
CA PRO A 73 18.18 7.36 12.31
C PRO A 73 18.53 7.52 10.82
N ALA A 74 19.25 6.56 10.24
CA ALA A 74 19.68 6.58 8.84
C ALA A 74 18.64 5.99 7.87
N VAL A 75 17.56 5.40 8.38
CA VAL A 75 16.46 4.88 7.56
C VAL A 75 15.52 6.02 7.23
N GLU A 76 15.17 6.13 5.95
CA GLU A 76 14.35 7.18 5.38
C GLU A 76 12.93 6.70 5.04
N GLY A 77 12.67 5.40 5.18
CA GLY A 77 11.36 4.80 4.97
C GLY A 77 11.34 3.29 5.15
N LEU A 78 10.19 2.69 4.92
CA LEU A 78 9.95 1.26 5.08
C LEU A 78 9.44 0.66 3.77
N TRP A 79 9.93 -0.51 3.42
CA TRP A 79 9.42 -1.33 2.32
C TRP A 79 8.69 -2.53 2.92
N TYR A 80 7.38 -2.63 2.74
CA TYR A 80 6.54 -3.57 3.50
C TYR A 80 5.51 -4.28 2.62
N PRO A 81 5.05 -5.48 3.01
CA PRO A 81 3.98 -6.19 2.29
C PRO A 81 2.63 -5.52 2.58
N SER A 82 1.91 -5.12 1.54
CA SER A 82 0.60 -4.46 1.65
C SER A 82 -0.48 -5.43 2.13
N SER A 83 -1.19 -5.07 3.21
CA SER A 83 -2.38 -5.79 3.66
C SER A 83 -3.60 -5.61 2.73
N MET A 84 -3.59 -4.57 1.89
CA MET A 84 -4.67 -4.23 0.97
C MET A 84 -4.51 -4.84 -0.42
N HIS A 85 -3.30 -5.28 -0.77
CA HIS A 85 -2.98 -5.79 -2.10
C HIS A 85 -2.23 -7.12 -2.01
N GLY A 86 -2.79 -8.09 -1.27
CA GLY A 86 -2.29 -9.48 -1.26
C GLY A 86 -0.83 -9.65 -0.84
N GLY A 87 -0.25 -8.73 -0.08
CA GLY A 87 1.17 -8.75 0.30
C GLY A 87 2.13 -8.15 -0.73
N HIS A 88 1.63 -7.59 -1.84
CA HIS A 88 2.47 -6.87 -2.80
C HIS A 88 3.24 -5.72 -2.11
N PRO A 89 4.47 -5.43 -2.56
CA PRO A 89 5.28 -4.38 -1.99
C PRO A 89 4.58 -3.01 -1.99
N ALA A 90 4.60 -2.37 -0.84
CA ALA A 90 4.26 -0.97 -0.64
C ALA A 90 5.39 -0.29 0.14
N LEU A 91 5.42 1.03 0.10
CA LEU A 91 6.43 1.82 0.78
C LEU A 91 5.81 2.89 1.67
N VAL A 92 6.50 3.21 2.76
CA VAL A 92 6.28 4.40 3.58
C VAL A 92 7.56 5.22 3.51
N LEU A 93 7.42 6.54 3.34
CA LEU A 93 8.52 7.48 3.45
C LEU A 93 8.37 8.27 4.75
N PHE A 94 9.47 8.43 5.48
CA PHE A 94 9.56 9.39 6.58
C PHE A 94 9.92 10.77 6.04
N GLU A 95 9.77 11.80 6.87
CA GLU A 95 10.14 13.18 6.52
C GLU A 95 11.64 13.31 6.16
N ARG A 96 12.49 12.40 6.66
CA ARG A 96 13.90 12.29 6.27
C ARG A 96 14.10 12.13 4.74
N ALA A 97 13.12 11.55 4.05
CA ALA A 97 13.13 11.38 2.60
C ALA A 97 12.60 12.60 1.82
N GLU A 98 12.21 13.70 2.48
CA GLU A 98 11.56 14.86 1.83
C GLU A 98 12.37 15.38 0.65
N ALA A 99 13.68 15.55 0.81
CA ALA A 99 14.57 16.01 -0.27
C ALA A 99 14.68 15.02 -1.46
N ALA A 100 14.12 13.82 -1.36
CA ALA A 100 14.06 12.85 -2.44
C ALA A 100 12.74 12.93 -3.23
N VAL A 101 11.68 13.50 -2.64
CA VAL A 101 10.36 13.63 -3.27
C VAL A 101 10.25 15.01 -3.90
N PRO A 102 9.97 15.13 -5.20
CA PRO A 102 9.76 16.44 -5.82
C PRO A 102 8.48 17.09 -5.31
N ASN A 103 8.46 18.43 -5.26
CA ASN A 103 7.27 19.19 -4.87
C ASN A 103 6.10 19.01 -5.84
N ASP A 104 6.42 18.85 -7.13
CA ASP A 104 5.45 18.65 -8.19
C ASP A 104 5.42 17.17 -8.60
N ALA A 105 4.21 16.62 -8.71
CA ALA A 105 4.04 15.27 -9.25
C ALA A 105 4.29 15.26 -10.76
N GLU A 106 4.85 14.15 -11.28
CA GLU A 106 5.01 13.93 -12.72
C GLU A 106 3.65 13.74 -13.40
N VAL A 107 2.69 13.18 -12.66
CA VAL A 107 1.29 13.08 -13.04
C VAL A 107 0.47 13.54 -11.85
N ASP A 108 -0.47 14.46 -12.09
CA ASP A 108 -1.54 14.83 -11.16
C ASP A 108 -2.81 15.05 -11.99
N VAL A 109 -3.67 14.03 -12.03
CA VAL A 109 -4.90 14.07 -12.83
C VAL A 109 -6.05 13.46 -12.04
N PRO A 110 -7.29 13.96 -12.22
CA PRO A 110 -8.45 13.36 -11.58
C PRO A 110 -8.64 11.91 -12.07
N LEU A 111 -9.14 11.01 -11.22
CA LEU A 111 -9.43 9.62 -11.61
C LEU A 111 -10.52 9.52 -12.70
N SER A 112 -11.30 10.59 -12.88
CA SER A 112 -12.26 10.75 -13.97
C SER A 112 -11.61 11.08 -15.33
N HIS A 113 -10.30 11.35 -15.37
CA HIS A 113 -9.59 11.67 -16.61
C HIS A 113 -9.70 10.50 -17.61
N PRO A 114 -10.19 10.72 -18.85
CA PRO A 114 -10.45 9.64 -19.81
C PRO A 114 -9.22 8.79 -20.15
N GLY A 115 -8.04 9.40 -20.15
CA GLY A 115 -6.77 8.70 -20.38
C GLY A 115 -6.42 7.64 -19.34
N LEU A 116 -6.98 7.71 -18.12
CA LEU A 116 -6.77 6.71 -17.08
C LEU A 116 -7.76 5.54 -17.14
N LEU A 117 -8.80 5.62 -17.99
CA LEU A 117 -9.83 4.59 -18.05
C LEU A 117 -9.26 3.19 -18.35
N PRO A 118 -8.39 3.01 -19.36
CA PRO A 118 -7.82 1.69 -19.65
C PRO A 118 -7.01 1.12 -18.49
N ASP A 119 -6.26 1.94 -17.78
CA ASP A 119 -5.40 1.51 -16.67
C ASP A 119 -6.21 1.15 -15.45
N LEU A 120 -7.22 1.97 -15.14
CA LEU A 120 -8.12 1.71 -14.03
C LEU A 120 -8.94 0.44 -14.28
N VAL A 121 -9.45 0.20 -15.50
CA VAL A 121 -10.14 -1.06 -15.86
C VAL A 121 -9.22 -2.26 -15.63
N ARG A 122 -7.98 -2.22 -16.10
CA ARG A 122 -7.02 -3.31 -15.86
C ARG A 122 -6.76 -3.53 -14.37
N ALA A 123 -6.63 -2.46 -13.59
CA ALA A 123 -6.44 -2.55 -12.15
C ALA A 123 -7.67 -3.16 -11.45
N ALA A 124 -8.88 -2.73 -11.81
CA ALA A 124 -10.12 -3.28 -11.25
C ALA A 124 -10.30 -4.75 -11.61
N ASP A 125 -10.08 -5.14 -12.86
CA ASP A 125 -10.12 -6.54 -13.30
C ASP A 125 -9.14 -7.40 -12.50
N SER A 126 -7.92 -6.90 -12.26
CA SER A 126 -6.90 -7.62 -11.47
C SER A 126 -7.29 -7.82 -10.00
N LEU A 127 -8.15 -6.94 -9.47
CA LEU A 127 -8.64 -6.97 -8.09
C LEU A 127 -10.02 -7.64 -7.97
N GLY A 128 -10.64 -8.01 -9.10
CA GLY A 128 -12.02 -8.53 -9.14
C GLY A 128 -13.09 -7.47 -8.85
N TYR A 129 -12.79 -6.20 -9.11
CA TYR A 129 -13.72 -5.07 -8.94
C TYR A 129 -14.42 -4.75 -10.26
N LEU A 130 -15.64 -4.25 -10.14
CA LEU A 130 -16.39 -3.69 -11.28
C LEU A 130 -16.20 -2.18 -11.31
N ILE A 131 -15.94 -1.66 -12.50
CA ILE A 131 -15.92 -0.22 -12.76
C ILE A 131 -17.26 0.19 -13.32
N ARG A 132 -17.88 1.19 -12.69
CA ARG A 132 -19.12 1.80 -13.16
C ARG A 132 -18.92 3.27 -13.51
#